data_AF-A0A7S3K253-F1
#
_entry.id   AF-A0A7S3K253-F1
#
_cell.length_a   1.000
_cell.length_b   1.000
_cell.length_c   1.000
_cell.angle_alpha   90.00
_cell.angle_beta   90.00
_cell.angle_gamma   90.00
#
_symmetry.space_group_name_H-M   'P 1'
#
loop_
_entity.id
_entity.type
_entity.pdbx_description
1 polymer ?
#
loop_
_entity_poly.entity_id
_entity_poly.type
_entity_poly.pdbx_seq_one_letter_code
_entity_poly.pdbx_strand_id
1 'polypeptide(L)'
;MVECGSYQNEEPALVVTDLRTSRPHRIRRFVVQVLIVGLAVIGLTLAVLVGPRIRENGSLSVKLKSKRVDSLMFQSITNWNEESRYAGKQSGKGYPTIREGDIVEPFTVTRFILTNKNSEEIEEDWEELKAAWTIKQIYLDGSETKLMDTMTTSTTYLDITIELIGDIRVYCEIDLLGKTMHLSRVFNVRYVRRNIRKLSDKARNNFFDAVHTVMTLSRSEGQAAYGPNFNELDFFVKIHLNNAGLKSTDKLHDGLGFVTQHVTITDAFERSLRSVDPSVSIPYWSYTEDSSMVTKMGSQVKKLWNLEIWQSGWFGNTTNSKYHTVEEGRWAYQRVTKDSTNEVHNPYGFLRSPWNMNKDPFVARVHKMEGVTYSLSNWPDCDKFYLQNYDYTSWYDWAWAISYAPHGTVHTMIGGYYHSGNLFERLSDILSDSYIESFAYSTLTIIKNLYRDMDDTDVAYPQYCSSDTPQEDCHMICPQGWLKNASGTDEFKSLISKYDWSTNISDDREQFTKFLNIFCITPFSPGEQLDSGSPVDISFW
;
A
#
# COMPACT_ATOMS: atom_id res chain seq x y z
N MET A 1 0.63 6.70 9.39
CA MET A 1 1.00 7.94 10.12
C MET A 1 1.61 7.67 11.50
N VAL A 2 1.14 6.69 12.27
CA VAL A 2 1.70 6.37 13.62
C VAL A 2 3.13 5.80 13.58
N GLU A 3 3.56 5.15 12.49
CA GLU A 3 4.87 4.46 12.45
C GLU A 3 6.08 5.37 12.24
N CYS A 4 5.94 6.53 11.59
CA CYS A 4 7.03 7.53 11.53
C CYS A 4 7.13 8.36 12.83
N GLY A 5 6.06 8.40 13.64
CA GLY A 5 6.01 9.18 14.88
C GLY A 5 6.82 8.58 16.04
N SER A 6 7.14 7.28 16.02
CA SER A 6 7.95 6.68 17.08
C SER A 6 9.44 6.99 16.98
N TYR A 7 9.90 7.60 15.89
CA TYR A 7 11.30 7.98 15.67
C TYR A 7 11.64 9.43 16.05
N GLN A 8 10.64 10.28 16.35
CA GLN A 8 10.87 11.69 16.69
C GLN A 8 10.82 12.03 18.19
N ASN A 9 10.69 11.02 19.08
CA ASN A 9 10.77 11.25 20.53
C ASN A 9 12.19 11.20 21.13
N GLU A 10 13.22 11.13 20.28
CA GLU A 10 14.57 11.49 20.70
C GLU A 10 14.91 12.84 20.07
N GLU A 11 14.83 13.91 20.87
CA GLU A 11 15.35 15.22 20.49
C GLU A 11 16.81 15.07 20.02
N PRO A 12 17.16 15.44 18.78
CA PRO A 12 18.56 15.65 18.46
C PRO A 12 19.00 16.93 19.17
N ALA A 13 19.92 16.78 20.13
CA ALA A 13 20.65 17.88 20.70
C ALA A 13 21.31 18.70 19.58
N LEU A 14 20.72 19.86 19.30
CA LEU A 14 21.29 20.90 18.45
C LEU A 14 22.59 21.39 19.09
N VAL A 15 23.72 20.77 18.73
CA VAL A 15 25.05 21.30 19.03
C VAL A 15 25.38 22.33 17.97
N VAL A 16 25.02 23.59 18.27
CA VAL A 16 25.58 24.75 17.58
C VAL A 16 27.05 24.85 17.99
N THR A 17 27.95 24.46 17.10
CA THR A 17 29.39 24.76 17.23
C THR A 17 29.62 26.23 16.90
N ASP A 18 29.77 27.07 17.92
CA ASP A 18 30.43 28.37 17.78
C ASP A 18 31.89 28.27 18.24
N LEU A 19 32.78 28.68 17.35
CA LEU A 19 34.22 28.72 17.52
C LEU A 19 34.60 29.99 18.28
N ARG A 20 34.95 29.88 19.58
CA ARG A 20 35.99 30.72 20.21
C ARG A 20 36.35 30.31 21.66
N THR A 21 37.62 29.94 21.80
CA THR A 21 38.57 30.22 22.90
C THR A 21 38.42 29.59 24.30
N SER A 22 39.56 28.98 24.70
CA SER A 22 40.18 28.85 26.04
C SER A 22 39.68 27.81 27.08
N ARG A 23 40.39 26.65 27.11
CA ARG A 23 41.21 26.03 28.18
C ARG A 23 40.74 25.99 29.68
N PRO A 24 41.28 25.04 30.50
CA PRO A 24 40.47 24.17 31.38
C PRO A 24 40.78 24.24 32.90
N HIS A 25 39.87 23.74 33.74
CA HIS A 25 40.11 23.28 35.13
C HIS A 25 39.13 22.12 35.45
N ARG A 26 39.55 20.86 35.71
CA ARG A 26 40.07 20.24 36.95
C ARG A 26 39.17 20.32 38.21
N ILE A 27 38.81 19.12 38.72
CA ILE A 27 38.89 18.64 40.13
C ILE A 27 37.59 18.53 41.00
N ARG A 28 37.25 17.25 41.30
CA ARG A 28 36.91 16.55 42.58
C ARG A 28 35.53 16.65 43.31
N ARG A 29 34.99 15.43 43.51
CA ARG A 29 34.56 14.69 44.75
C ARG A 29 33.31 15.12 45.55
N PHE A 30 32.47 14.12 45.89
CA PHE A 30 32.03 13.65 47.24
C PHE A 30 31.16 12.36 47.03
N VAL A 31 31.52 11.10 47.38
CA VAL A 31 31.59 10.31 48.65
C VAL A 31 30.23 10.31 49.42
N VAL A 32 29.54 9.19 49.72
CA VAL A 32 29.76 8.16 50.79
C VAL A 32 28.83 6.90 50.62
N GLN A 33 29.34 5.70 50.96
CA GLN A 33 28.71 4.35 51.08
C GLN A 33 27.99 4.15 52.45
N VAL A 34 27.07 3.19 52.71
CA VAL A 34 27.24 1.77 53.19
C VAL A 34 25.83 1.31 53.67
N LEU A 35 25.17 0.26 53.13
CA LEU A 35 25.09 -1.18 53.51
C LEU A 35 24.55 -1.54 54.93
N ILE A 36 23.51 -2.40 55.03
CA ILE A 36 23.35 -3.56 55.96
C ILE A 36 22.07 -4.38 55.62
N VAL A 37 22.17 -5.70 55.72
CA VAL A 37 21.20 -6.79 55.41
C VAL A 37 20.91 -7.62 56.69
N GLY A 38 19.71 -8.21 56.81
CA GLY A 38 19.38 -9.38 57.67
C GLY A 38 17.92 -9.37 58.20
N LEU A 39 16.96 -10.12 57.64
CA LEU A 39 16.51 -11.52 57.92
C LEU A 39 15.87 -11.77 59.32
N ALA A 40 14.60 -12.23 59.36
CA ALA A 40 14.18 -13.54 59.89
C ALA A 40 12.63 -13.74 59.96
N VAL A 41 12.23 -15.00 59.76
CA VAL A 41 10.87 -15.58 59.75
C VAL A 41 10.66 -16.40 61.04
N ILE A 42 9.38 -16.63 61.41
CA ILE A 42 8.76 -17.83 62.06
C ILE A 42 7.83 -17.44 63.23
N GLY A 43 6.60 -17.96 63.20
CA GLY A 43 5.72 -18.06 64.38
C GLY A 43 4.28 -18.42 64.07
N LEU A 44 4.01 -19.70 63.82
CA LEU A 44 2.67 -20.31 63.67
C LEU A 44 2.47 -21.30 64.83
N THR A 45 1.30 -21.33 65.51
CA THR A 45 0.63 -22.56 65.99
C THR A 45 -0.69 -22.34 66.77
N LEU A 46 -1.76 -23.06 66.32
CA LEU A 46 -2.79 -23.85 67.06
C LEU A 46 -3.74 -23.19 68.10
N ALA A 47 -5.01 -23.58 68.35
CA ALA A 47 -5.92 -24.68 67.96
C ALA A 47 -7.39 -24.27 68.32
N VAL A 48 -8.45 -24.56 67.53
CA VAL A 48 -9.39 -25.72 67.56
C VAL A 48 -10.63 -25.58 68.50
N LEU A 49 -11.81 -25.93 67.95
CA LEU A 49 -13.14 -26.25 68.54
C LEU A 49 -14.17 -25.11 68.79
N VAL A 50 -15.19 -24.98 67.92
CA VAL A 50 -16.64 -25.19 68.21
C VAL A 50 -17.39 -25.39 66.88
N GLY A 51 -18.27 -26.40 66.81
CA GLY A 51 -19.07 -26.81 65.66
C GLY A 51 -20.27 -25.91 65.29
N PRO A 52 -21.14 -26.36 64.36
CA PRO A 52 -21.79 -25.48 63.39
C PRO A 52 -23.16 -24.96 63.86
N ARG A 53 -23.38 -23.65 63.72
CA ARG A 53 -24.74 -23.11 63.54
C ARG A 53 -24.92 -22.79 62.07
N ILE A 54 -25.66 -23.66 61.39
CA ILE A 54 -26.28 -23.38 60.09
C ILE A 54 -27.23 -22.21 60.32
N ARG A 55 -26.76 -21.00 60.02
CA ARG A 55 -27.62 -19.86 59.69
C ARG A 55 -27.79 -19.89 58.19
N GLU A 56 -29.04 -19.87 57.73
CA GLU A 56 -29.40 -19.74 56.33
C GLU A 56 -28.64 -18.58 55.69
N ASN A 57 -27.67 -18.92 54.83
CA ASN A 57 -26.83 -17.97 54.09
C ASN A 57 -27.56 -17.34 52.88
N GLY A 58 -28.90 -17.24 52.94
CA GLY A 58 -29.69 -16.61 51.88
C GLY A 58 -29.43 -15.10 51.73
N SER A 59 -28.97 -14.42 52.79
CA SER A 59 -28.75 -12.96 52.77
C SER A 59 -27.35 -12.56 52.29
N LEU A 60 -26.32 -13.39 52.53
CA LEU A 60 -24.94 -13.03 52.21
C LEU A 60 -24.60 -13.27 50.73
N SER A 61 -25.09 -14.37 50.13
CA SER A 61 -24.92 -14.64 48.69
C SER A 61 -25.64 -13.60 47.83
N VAL A 62 -26.85 -13.18 48.25
CA VAL A 62 -27.62 -12.13 47.58
C VAL A 62 -26.96 -10.76 47.70
N LYS A 63 -26.37 -10.41 48.85
CA LYS A 63 -25.64 -9.13 49.03
C LYS A 63 -24.30 -9.08 48.27
N LEU A 64 -23.58 -10.21 48.19
CA LEU A 64 -22.36 -10.30 47.37
C LEU A 64 -22.70 -10.26 45.88
N LYS A 65 -23.78 -10.93 45.44
CA LYS A 65 -24.32 -10.80 44.08
C LYS A 65 -24.76 -9.36 43.80
N SER A 66 -25.45 -8.68 44.71
CA SER A 66 -25.95 -7.31 44.47
C SER A 66 -24.82 -6.27 44.37
N LYS A 67 -23.77 -6.36 45.21
CA LYS A 67 -22.60 -5.46 45.08
C LYS A 67 -21.83 -5.67 43.78
N ARG A 68 -21.73 -6.92 43.31
CA ARG A 68 -21.11 -7.25 42.02
C ARG A 68 -21.93 -6.66 40.86
N VAL A 69 -23.26 -6.70 40.96
CA VAL A 69 -24.18 -6.13 39.96
C VAL A 69 -24.08 -4.60 39.87
N ASP A 70 -24.00 -3.89 41.00
CA ASP A 70 -23.83 -2.43 40.98
C ASP A 70 -22.45 -2.00 40.43
N SER A 71 -21.41 -2.83 40.57
CA SER A 71 -20.12 -2.61 39.89
C SER A 71 -20.14 -2.92 38.40
N LEU A 72 -21.15 -3.66 37.92
CA LEU A 72 -21.29 -4.14 36.54
C LEU A 72 -22.36 -3.38 35.74
N MET A 73 -22.73 -2.18 36.17
CA MET A 73 -23.65 -1.34 35.40
C MET A 73 -23.08 -1.10 34.00
N PHE A 74 -23.63 -1.84 33.02
CA PHE A 74 -23.30 -1.69 31.61
C PHE A 74 -23.64 -0.26 31.17
N GLN A 75 -22.71 0.43 30.52
CA GLN A 75 -22.86 1.84 30.18
C GLN A 75 -22.87 2.08 28.67
N SER A 76 -22.21 1.22 27.89
CA SER A 76 -22.08 1.40 26.45
C SER A 76 -21.99 0.06 25.74
N ILE A 77 -22.11 0.11 24.42
CA ILE A 77 -21.81 -0.97 23.49
C ILE A 77 -20.51 -0.58 22.78
N THR A 78 -19.58 -1.51 22.59
CA THR A 78 -18.42 -1.36 21.69
C THR A 78 -18.45 -2.44 20.62
N ASN A 79 -17.54 -2.38 19.64
CA ASN A 79 -17.44 -3.41 18.62
C ASN A 79 -16.00 -3.87 18.34
N TRP A 80 -15.90 -5.11 17.87
CA TRP A 80 -14.68 -5.70 17.33
C TRP A 80 -14.96 -6.43 16.01
N ASN A 81 -14.45 -5.88 14.91
CA ASN A 81 -14.39 -6.60 13.64
C ASN A 81 -13.36 -7.74 13.71
N GLU A 82 -13.52 -8.77 12.87
CA GLU A 82 -12.57 -9.90 12.76
C GLU A 82 -11.11 -9.43 12.66
N GLU A 83 -10.80 -8.50 11.75
CA GLU A 83 -9.45 -7.95 11.57
C GLU A 83 -8.98 -7.09 12.75
N SER A 84 -9.89 -6.40 13.44
CA SER A 84 -9.56 -5.66 14.67
C SER A 84 -9.16 -6.61 15.80
N ARG A 85 -9.85 -7.75 15.95
CA ARG A 85 -9.49 -8.79 16.93
C ARG A 85 -8.13 -9.39 16.59
N TYR A 86 -7.90 -9.72 15.32
CA TYR A 86 -6.61 -10.22 14.86
C TYR A 86 -5.46 -9.24 15.15
N ALA A 87 -5.67 -7.95 14.89
CA ALA A 87 -4.68 -6.91 15.14
C ALA A 87 -4.53 -6.51 16.62
N GLY A 88 -5.42 -6.97 17.50
CA GLY A 88 -5.47 -6.56 18.92
C GLY A 88 -5.76 -5.06 19.11
N LYS A 89 -6.42 -4.43 18.15
CA LYS A 89 -6.75 -2.99 18.18
C LYS A 89 -8.18 -2.76 17.69
N GLN A 90 -8.99 -2.10 18.52
CA GLN A 90 -10.32 -1.66 18.13
C GLN A 90 -10.26 -0.73 16.90
N SER A 91 -11.32 -0.77 16.10
CA SER A 91 -11.44 0.09 14.93
C SER A 91 -11.43 1.57 15.34
N GLY A 92 -10.87 2.45 14.50
CA GLY A 92 -10.73 3.88 14.83
C GLY A 92 -9.64 4.22 15.86
N LYS A 93 -9.00 3.24 16.52
CA LYS A 93 -7.92 3.51 17.48
C LYS A 93 -6.75 4.25 16.82
N GLY A 94 -6.39 5.41 17.37
CA GLY A 94 -5.29 6.25 16.88
C GLY A 94 -5.67 7.16 15.71
N TYR A 95 -6.94 7.22 15.33
CA TYR A 95 -7.44 8.18 14.33
C TYR A 95 -8.07 9.39 15.03
N PRO A 96 -7.66 10.63 14.71
CA PRO A 96 -8.16 11.81 15.39
C PRO A 96 -9.63 12.12 15.10
N THR A 97 -10.14 11.65 13.95
CA THR A 97 -11.48 11.95 13.46
C THR A 97 -12.47 10.80 13.59
N ILE A 98 -12.03 9.63 14.06
CA ILE A 98 -12.87 8.44 14.21
C ILE A 98 -12.76 7.97 15.65
N ARG A 99 -13.88 7.87 16.35
CA ARG A 99 -13.89 7.36 17.72
C ARG A 99 -13.60 5.85 17.74
N GLU A 100 -12.84 5.43 18.74
CA GLU A 100 -12.50 4.02 18.95
C GLU A 100 -13.77 3.16 19.11
N GLY A 101 -13.84 2.07 18.34
CA GLY A 101 -14.97 1.16 18.29
C GLY A 101 -16.21 1.69 17.56
N ASP A 102 -16.10 2.71 16.70
CA ASP A 102 -17.25 3.22 15.91
C ASP A 102 -17.39 2.57 14.51
N ILE A 103 -16.32 1.98 13.96
CA ILE A 103 -16.36 1.41 12.61
C ILE A 103 -16.70 -0.07 12.68
N VAL A 104 -17.68 -0.46 11.85
CA VAL A 104 -18.07 -1.84 11.58
C VAL A 104 -17.72 -2.13 10.11
N GLU A 105 -17.29 -3.35 9.82
CA GLU A 105 -16.92 -3.74 8.46
C GLU A 105 -18.02 -4.59 7.82
N PRO A 106 -18.45 -4.26 6.59
CA PRO A 106 -19.47 -5.05 5.94
C PRO A 106 -18.94 -6.44 5.55
N PHE A 107 -19.83 -7.43 5.51
CA PHE A 107 -19.55 -8.83 5.14
C PHE A 107 -18.46 -9.51 5.98
N THR A 108 -18.15 -8.94 7.14
CA THR A 108 -17.20 -9.48 8.11
C THR A 108 -17.93 -9.73 9.43
N VAL A 109 -17.51 -10.74 10.19
CA VAL A 109 -18.07 -10.97 11.52
C VAL A 109 -17.62 -9.86 12.46
N THR A 110 -18.58 -9.12 12.98
CA THR A 110 -18.41 -8.09 14.01
C THR A 110 -19.01 -8.56 15.32
N ARG A 111 -18.23 -8.45 16.39
CA ARG A 111 -18.70 -8.67 17.76
C ARG A 111 -19.12 -7.34 18.38
N PHE A 112 -20.39 -7.18 18.72
CA PHE A 112 -20.84 -6.13 19.63
C PHE A 112 -20.73 -6.62 21.07
N ILE A 113 -20.14 -5.81 21.96
CA ILE A 113 -19.87 -6.20 23.36
C ILE A 113 -20.37 -5.10 24.29
N LEU A 114 -20.98 -5.51 25.41
CA LEU A 114 -21.34 -4.61 26.49
C LEU A 114 -20.09 -4.18 27.29
N THR A 115 -19.97 -2.89 27.57
CA THR A 115 -18.88 -2.35 28.40
C THR A 115 -19.41 -1.78 29.71
N ASN A 116 -18.61 -1.90 30.76
CA ASN A 116 -18.93 -1.29 32.05
C ASN A 116 -18.60 0.22 32.06
N LYS A 117 -18.77 0.85 33.22
CA LYS A 117 -18.50 2.28 33.44
C LYS A 117 -17.05 2.72 33.24
N ASN A 118 -16.11 1.78 33.34
CA ASN A 118 -14.68 2.02 33.10
C ASN A 118 -14.31 1.77 31.63
N SER A 119 -15.30 1.52 30.77
CA SER A 119 -15.10 1.05 29.38
C SER A 119 -14.38 -0.30 29.29
N GLU A 120 -14.42 -1.10 30.35
CA GLU A 120 -13.91 -2.46 30.31
C GLU A 120 -14.96 -3.36 29.65
N GLU A 121 -14.51 -4.19 28.73
CA GLU A 121 -15.32 -5.20 28.06
C GLU A 121 -15.67 -6.31 29.04
N ILE A 122 -16.95 -6.69 29.05
CA ILE A 122 -17.42 -7.82 29.84
C ILE A 122 -17.68 -8.94 28.84
N GLU A 123 -16.79 -9.92 28.78
CA GLU A 123 -16.99 -11.18 28.06
C GLU A 123 -17.23 -12.30 29.07
N GLU A 124 -18.39 -12.25 29.73
CA GLU A 124 -18.78 -13.28 30.68
C GLU A 124 -20.15 -13.85 30.29
N ASP A 125 -20.30 -15.16 30.50
CA ASP A 125 -21.56 -15.89 30.38
C ASP A 125 -22.25 -15.96 31.74
N TRP A 126 -23.49 -15.51 31.79
CA TRP A 126 -24.24 -15.33 33.02
C TRP A 126 -25.58 -16.05 32.85
N GLU A 127 -25.83 -17.12 33.63
CA GLU A 127 -27.08 -17.87 33.55
C GLU A 127 -28.31 -16.98 33.79
N GLU A 128 -28.16 -15.94 34.61
CA GLU A 128 -29.24 -15.01 34.94
C GLU A 128 -29.34 -13.78 34.01
N LEU A 129 -28.45 -13.66 33.02
CA LEU A 129 -28.47 -12.57 32.03
C LEU A 129 -29.31 -12.95 30.82
N LYS A 130 -30.18 -12.03 30.39
CA LYS A 130 -30.81 -12.08 29.08
C LYS A 130 -30.56 -10.76 28.36
N ALA A 131 -29.90 -10.81 27.22
CA ALA A 131 -29.63 -9.64 26.39
C ALA A 131 -30.39 -9.79 25.06
N ALA A 132 -31.32 -8.88 24.78
CA ALA A 132 -32.07 -8.81 23.54
C ALA A 132 -31.50 -7.71 22.64
N TRP A 133 -30.88 -8.12 21.55
CA TRP A 133 -30.19 -7.24 20.60
C TRP A 133 -31.07 -6.94 19.40
N THR A 134 -31.12 -5.67 18.99
CA THR A 134 -31.82 -5.23 17.78
C THR A 134 -30.94 -4.30 16.98
N ILE A 135 -30.90 -4.46 15.66
CA ILE A 135 -30.07 -3.63 14.77
C ILE A 135 -30.95 -2.96 13.71
N LYS A 136 -30.77 -1.66 13.54
CA LYS A 136 -31.50 -0.86 12.55
C LYS A 136 -30.55 -0.07 11.66
N GLN A 137 -30.85 0.01 10.38
CA GLN A 137 -30.20 0.91 9.42
C GLN A 137 -30.72 2.32 9.66
N ILE A 138 -29.83 3.30 9.60
CA ILE A 138 -30.14 4.73 9.58
C ILE A 138 -29.92 5.24 8.15
N TYR A 139 -30.93 5.91 7.58
CA TYR A 139 -30.84 6.56 6.27
C TYR A 139 -30.50 8.06 6.42
N LEU A 140 -30.15 8.70 5.31
CA LEU A 140 -29.74 10.11 5.28
C LEU A 140 -30.83 11.08 5.77
N ASP A 141 -32.11 10.70 5.63
CA ASP A 141 -33.25 11.47 6.16
C ASP A 141 -33.50 11.23 7.66
N GLY A 142 -32.65 10.42 8.31
CA GLY A 142 -32.76 10.02 9.71
C GLY A 142 -33.79 8.91 9.96
N SER A 143 -34.47 8.42 8.91
CA SER A 143 -35.38 7.29 9.07
C SER A 143 -34.61 6.01 9.42
N GLU A 144 -35.27 5.12 10.15
CA GLU A 144 -34.68 3.84 10.55
C GLU A 144 -35.48 2.67 9.99
N THR A 145 -34.79 1.68 9.43
CA THR A 145 -35.40 0.39 9.05
C THR A 145 -34.74 -0.74 9.80
N LYS A 146 -35.55 -1.67 10.29
CA LYS A 146 -35.07 -2.86 10.99
C LYS A 146 -34.24 -3.71 10.03
N LEU A 147 -32.98 -3.93 10.36
CA LEU A 147 -32.07 -4.80 9.59
C LEU A 147 -32.16 -6.25 10.06
N MET A 148 -32.36 -6.44 11.36
CA MET A 148 -32.36 -7.74 11.99
C MET A 148 -33.51 -7.85 12.98
N ASP A 149 -34.17 -9.01 13.00
CA ASP A 149 -35.08 -9.36 14.08
C ASP A 149 -34.36 -9.42 15.43
N THR A 150 -35.12 -9.18 16.50
CA THR A 150 -34.53 -9.13 17.84
C THR A 150 -33.95 -10.50 18.20
N MET A 151 -32.65 -10.54 18.49
CA MET A 151 -31.95 -11.77 18.90
C MET A 151 -31.70 -11.74 20.40
N THR A 152 -32.22 -12.74 21.11
CA THR A 152 -31.97 -12.89 22.55
C THR A 152 -30.82 -13.84 22.80
N THR A 153 -29.82 -13.40 23.55
CA THR A 153 -28.67 -14.19 23.98
C THR A 153 -28.58 -14.22 25.51
N SER A 154 -27.89 -15.23 26.05
CA SER A 154 -27.48 -15.28 27.46
C SER A 154 -26.05 -14.76 27.68
N THR A 155 -25.54 -14.02 26.69
CA THR A 155 -24.17 -13.53 26.61
C THR A 155 -24.17 -12.01 26.64
N THR A 156 -23.03 -11.45 27.04
CA THR A 156 -22.77 -10.00 27.04
C THR A 156 -22.34 -9.46 25.67
N TYR A 157 -22.40 -10.30 24.63
CA TYR A 157 -21.98 -9.97 23.27
C TYR A 157 -22.89 -10.58 22.19
N LEU A 158 -22.82 -10.02 20.99
CA LEU A 158 -23.47 -10.49 19.78
C LEU A 158 -22.44 -10.54 18.65
N ASP A 159 -22.17 -11.72 18.09
CA ASP A 159 -21.43 -11.87 16.84
C ASP A 159 -22.40 -11.83 15.66
N ILE A 160 -22.20 -10.92 14.71
CA ILE A 160 -23.08 -10.75 13.53
C ILE A 160 -22.29 -10.26 12.32
N THR A 161 -22.74 -10.65 11.12
CA THR A 161 -22.27 -10.07 9.86
C THR A 161 -23.27 -9.04 9.37
N ILE A 162 -22.80 -7.81 9.08
CA ILE A 162 -23.63 -6.75 8.51
C ILE A 162 -23.31 -6.63 7.02
N GLU A 163 -24.31 -6.71 6.15
CA GLU A 163 -24.10 -6.70 4.70
C GLU A 163 -24.31 -5.32 4.06
N LEU A 164 -24.94 -4.39 4.78
CA LEU A 164 -25.26 -3.05 4.28
C LEU A 164 -24.27 -2.00 4.77
N ILE A 165 -23.81 -1.17 3.83
CA ILE A 165 -23.00 0.01 4.11
C ILE A 165 -23.93 1.12 4.61
N GLY A 166 -23.43 1.94 5.53
CA GLY A 166 -24.14 3.09 6.05
C GLY A 166 -24.10 3.10 7.57
N ASP A 167 -24.95 3.90 8.18
CA ASP A 167 -24.95 4.04 9.63
C ASP A 167 -25.97 3.06 10.21
N ILE A 168 -25.60 2.37 11.28
CA ILE A 168 -26.48 1.44 11.99
C ILE A 168 -26.61 1.86 13.44
N ARG A 169 -27.79 1.63 14.00
CA ARG A 169 -28.03 1.72 15.45
C ARG A 169 -28.18 0.33 16.01
N VAL A 170 -27.33 -0.01 16.97
CA VAL A 170 -27.44 -1.24 17.76
C VAL A 170 -28.13 -0.89 19.06
N TYR A 171 -29.18 -1.63 19.37
CA TYR A 171 -29.90 -1.58 20.63
C TYR A 171 -29.64 -2.88 21.38
N CYS A 172 -29.50 -2.78 22.70
CA CYS A 172 -29.43 -3.93 23.59
C CYS A 172 -30.33 -3.68 24.80
N GLU A 173 -31.35 -4.52 24.97
CA GLU A 173 -32.16 -4.59 26.17
C GLU A 173 -31.63 -5.71 27.06
N ILE A 174 -31.28 -5.40 28.30
CA ILE A 174 -30.59 -6.31 29.20
C ILE A 174 -31.45 -6.53 30.43
N ASP A 175 -31.89 -7.77 30.64
CA ASP A 175 -32.49 -8.22 31.88
C ASP A 175 -31.46 -8.96 32.72
N LEU A 176 -31.14 -8.41 33.88
CA LEU A 176 -30.23 -9.02 34.85
C LEU A 176 -30.83 -8.95 36.25
N LEU A 177 -31.10 -10.12 36.84
CA LEU A 177 -31.65 -10.25 38.20
C LEU A 177 -32.92 -9.40 38.44
N GLY A 178 -33.79 -9.32 37.43
CA GLY A 178 -35.05 -8.57 37.48
C GLY A 178 -34.90 -7.05 37.30
N LYS A 179 -33.72 -6.55 36.95
CA LYS A 179 -33.52 -5.17 36.49
C LYS A 179 -33.36 -5.17 34.96
N THR A 180 -34.17 -4.37 34.28
CA THR A 180 -34.09 -4.14 32.83
C THR A 180 -33.30 -2.87 32.56
N MET A 181 -32.39 -2.91 31.58
CA MET A 181 -31.62 -1.76 31.12
C MET A 181 -31.69 -1.67 29.59
N HIS A 182 -31.61 -0.46 29.04
CA HIS A 182 -31.59 -0.26 27.59
C HIS A 182 -30.35 0.53 27.21
N LEU A 183 -29.58 0.00 26.27
CA LEU A 183 -28.41 0.64 25.68
C LEU A 183 -28.62 0.80 24.18
N SER A 184 -28.07 1.88 23.63
CA SER A 184 -27.93 2.00 22.17
C SER A 184 -26.69 2.78 21.79
N ARG A 185 -26.11 2.45 20.63
CA ARG A 185 -25.00 3.19 20.02
C ARG A 185 -25.12 3.16 18.49
N VAL A 186 -24.69 4.25 17.86
CA VAL A 186 -24.57 4.35 16.40
C VAL A 186 -23.17 3.92 15.98
N PHE A 187 -23.08 3.12 14.94
CA PHE A 187 -21.85 2.68 14.31
C PHE A 187 -21.87 2.99 12.82
N ASN A 188 -20.70 3.17 12.23
CA ASN A 188 -20.54 3.43 10.81
C ASN A 188 -20.05 2.14 10.12
N VAL A 189 -20.88 1.55 9.27
CA VAL A 189 -20.50 0.39 8.47
C VAL A 189 -19.75 0.89 7.23
N ARG A 190 -18.45 0.62 7.14
CA ARG A 190 -17.56 1.08 6.06
C ARG A 190 -16.51 0.02 5.76
N TYR A 191 -16.11 -0.06 4.49
CA TYR A 191 -14.91 -0.81 4.09
C TYR A 191 -13.65 -0.12 4.62
N VAL A 192 -12.65 -0.93 4.99
CA VAL A 192 -11.41 -0.43 5.60
C VAL A 192 -10.21 -0.99 4.84
N ARG A 193 -9.46 -0.08 4.20
CA ARG A 193 -8.16 -0.42 3.60
C ARG A 193 -7.10 -0.49 4.69
N ARG A 194 -6.33 -1.58 4.74
CA ARG A 194 -5.28 -1.83 5.75
C ARG A 194 -3.95 -2.08 5.09
N ASN A 195 -2.87 -1.91 5.86
CA ASN A 195 -1.54 -2.34 5.43
C ASN A 195 -1.57 -3.86 5.19
N ILE A 196 -1.14 -4.31 4.01
CA ILE A 196 -1.15 -5.72 3.60
C ILE A 196 -0.43 -6.65 4.60
N ARG A 197 0.60 -6.15 5.30
CA ARG A 197 1.34 -6.88 6.35
C ARG A 197 0.56 -7.07 7.65
N LYS A 198 -0.48 -6.27 7.87
CA LYS A 198 -1.29 -6.29 9.09
C LYS A 198 -2.62 -7.03 8.90
N LEU A 199 -2.93 -7.46 7.67
CA LEU A 199 -4.05 -8.36 7.41
C LEU A 199 -3.78 -9.74 8.02
N SER A 200 -4.85 -10.39 8.48
CA SER A 200 -4.82 -11.83 8.72
C SER A 200 -4.48 -12.60 7.43
N ASP A 201 -3.91 -13.79 7.55
CA ASP A 201 -3.62 -14.63 6.37
C ASP A 201 -4.90 -14.97 5.59
N LYS A 202 -6.04 -15.10 6.29
CA LYS A 202 -7.35 -15.29 5.67
C LYS A 202 -7.72 -14.07 4.82
N ALA A 203 -7.75 -12.87 5.40
CA ALA A 203 -8.13 -11.65 4.66
C ALA A 203 -7.18 -11.36 3.50
N ARG A 204 -5.87 -11.60 3.67
CA ARG A 204 -4.87 -11.44 2.61
C ARG A 204 -5.11 -12.42 1.46
N ASN A 205 -5.41 -13.68 1.76
CA ASN A 205 -5.73 -14.67 0.73
C ASN A 205 -7.06 -14.37 0.04
N ASN A 206 -8.11 -13.96 0.76
CA ASN A 206 -9.37 -13.53 0.14
C ASN A 206 -9.14 -12.40 -0.87
N PHE A 207 -8.32 -11.38 -0.51
CA PHE A 207 -7.95 -10.33 -1.44
C PHE A 207 -7.24 -10.87 -2.68
N PHE A 208 -6.18 -11.68 -2.51
CA PHE A 208 -5.42 -12.21 -3.63
C PHE A 208 -6.23 -13.18 -4.51
N ASP A 209 -7.13 -13.97 -3.92
CA ASP A 209 -8.00 -14.89 -4.66
C ASP A 209 -9.06 -14.12 -5.47
N ALA A 210 -9.61 -13.02 -4.90
CA ALA A 210 -10.51 -12.13 -5.63
C ALA A 210 -9.78 -11.45 -6.81
N VAL A 211 -8.56 -10.96 -6.60
CA VAL A 211 -7.77 -10.37 -7.69
C VAL A 211 -7.46 -11.41 -8.77
N HIS A 212 -7.00 -12.60 -8.39
CA HIS A 212 -6.72 -13.66 -9.36
C HIS A 212 -7.96 -14.05 -10.19
N THR A 213 -9.14 -14.01 -9.59
CA THR A 213 -10.41 -14.20 -10.31
C THR A 213 -10.63 -13.09 -11.34
N VAL A 214 -10.46 -11.82 -10.95
CA VAL A 214 -10.53 -10.66 -11.86
C VAL A 214 -9.49 -10.74 -12.98
N MET A 215 -8.32 -11.31 -12.72
CA MET A 215 -7.26 -11.50 -13.71
C MET A 215 -7.52 -12.66 -14.69
N THR A 216 -8.24 -13.70 -14.26
CA THR A 216 -8.36 -14.94 -15.03
C THR A 216 -9.61 -15.00 -15.90
N LEU A 217 -10.72 -14.44 -15.42
CA LEU A 217 -12.00 -14.53 -16.13
C LEU A 217 -12.13 -13.43 -17.19
N SER A 218 -12.76 -13.78 -18.31
CA SER A 218 -13.26 -12.76 -19.24
C SER A 218 -14.40 -11.96 -18.61
N ARG A 219 -14.68 -10.77 -19.18
CA ARG A 219 -15.82 -9.94 -18.76
C ARG A 219 -17.13 -10.72 -18.73
N SER A 220 -17.40 -11.46 -19.80
CA SER A 220 -18.66 -12.20 -19.96
C SER A 220 -18.80 -13.31 -18.93
N GLU A 221 -17.73 -14.06 -18.66
CA GLU A 221 -17.74 -15.13 -17.66
C GLU A 221 -17.90 -14.55 -16.26
N GLY A 222 -17.14 -13.51 -15.93
CA GLY A 222 -17.20 -12.90 -14.60
C GLY A 222 -18.52 -12.15 -14.36
N GLN A 223 -19.10 -11.47 -15.35
CA GLN A 223 -20.43 -10.86 -15.19
C GLN A 223 -21.54 -11.89 -15.06
N ALA A 224 -21.42 -13.04 -15.73
CA ALA A 224 -22.35 -14.15 -15.56
C ALA A 224 -22.25 -14.78 -14.15
N ALA A 225 -21.05 -14.86 -13.58
CA ALA A 225 -20.81 -15.46 -12.27
C ALA A 225 -21.05 -14.50 -11.08
N TYR A 226 -20.66 -13.23 -11.22
CA TYR A 226 -20.54 -12.25 -10.13
C TYR A 226 -21.40 -11.00 -10.33
N GLY A 227 -22.14 -10.92 -11.44
CA GLY A 227 -23.05 -9.82 -11.72
C GLY A 227 -22.42 -8.63 -12.44
N PRO A 228 -23.22 -7.59 -12.74
CA PRO A 228 -22.87 -6.55 -13.71
C PRO A 228 -21.70 -5.64 -13.30
N ASN A 229 -21.36 -5.60 -12.01
CA ASN A 229 -20.27 -4.78 -11.49
C ASN A 229 -18.88 -5.40 -11.73
N PHE A 230 -18.82 -6.68 -12.11
CA PHE A 230 -17.57 -7.34 -12.47
C PHE A 230 -16.99 -6.74 -13.77
N ASN A 231 -15.69 -6.45 -13.72
CA ASN A 231 -14.84 -6.18 -14.87
C ASN A 231 -13.51 -6.93 -14.67
N GLU A 232 -13.02 -7.54 -15.75
CA GLU A 232 -11.74 -8.22 -15.85
C GLU A 232 -10.54 -7.26 -15.73
N LEU A 233 -9.35 -7.78 -15.44
CA LEU A 233 -8.13 -6.96 -15.30
C LEU A 233 -7.86 -6.09 -16.53
N ASP A 234 -8.02 -6.65 -17.73
CA ASP A 234 -7.73 -5.95 -19.00
C ASP A 234 -8.60 -4.70 -19.20
N PHE A 235 -9.79 -4.65 -18.62
CA PHE A 235 -10.60 -3.44 -18.62
C PHE A 235 -9.86 -2.27 -17.96
N PHE A 236 -9.23 -2.52 -16.81
CA PHE A 236 -8.48 -1.51 -16.06
C PHE A 236 -7.13 -1.19 -16.71
N VAL A 237 -6.44 -2.20 -17.24
CA VAL A 237 -5.21 -2.01 -18.03
C VAL A 237 -5.49 -1.09 -19.22
N LYS A 238 -6.56 -1.35 -19.99
CA LYS A 238 -6.95 -0.52 -21.14
C LYS A 238 -7.31 0.91 -20.75
N ILE A 239 -8.01 1.12 -19.62
CA ILE A 239 -8.29 2.48 -19.13
C ILE A 239 -6.97 3.22 -18.87
N HIS A 240 -6.05 2.61 -18.14
CA HIS A 240 -4.78 3.25 -17.81
C HIS A 240 -3.92 3.48 -19.06
N LEU A 241 -3.78 2.45 -19.88
CA LEU A 241 -2.99 2.46 -21.10
C LEU A 241 -3.51 3.47 -22.13
N ASN A 242 -4.82 3.52 -22.39
CA ASN A 242 -5.38 4.44 -23.38
C ASN A 242 -5.42 5.89 -22.88
N ASN A 243 -5.38 6.13 -21.56
CA ASN A 243 -5.34 7.50 -21.02
C ASN A 243 -3.91 8.02 -20.80
N ALA A 244 -2.91 7.16 -20.72
CA ALA A 244 -1.50 7.56 -20.51
C ALA A 244 -0.59 7.32 -21.73
N GLY A 245 -0.90 6.35 -22.57
CA GLY A 245 -0.04 5.89 -23.67
C GLY A 245 -0.29 6.54 -25.03
N LEU A 246 -1.27 7.45 -25.13
CA LEU A 246 -1.51 8.20 -26.36
C LEU A 246 -0.35 9.14 -26.68
N LYS A 247 -0.08 9.30 -27.99
CA LYS A 247 0.97 10.21 -28.48
C LYS A 247 0.69 11.67 -28.10
N SER A 248 -0.56 12.11 -28.25
CA SER A 248 -0.92 13.52 -28.11
C SER A 248 -1.12 14.00 -26.67
N THR A 249 -1.41 13.11 -25.70
CA THR A 249 -1.79 13.52 -24.34
C THR A 249 -1.53 12.42 -23.30
N ASP A 250 -0.95 12.77 -22.16
CA ASP A 250 -1.04 12.01 -20.90
C ASP A 250 -2.17 12.59 -20.06
N LYS A 251 -3.23 11.83 -19.88
CA LYS A 251 -4.36 12.26 -19.03
C LYS A 251 -4.13 11.84 -17.58
N LEU A 252 -3.26 10.87 -17.30
CA LEU A 252 -3.15 10.21 -16.00
C LEU A 252 -1.97 10.66 -15.15
N HIS A 253 -0.77 10.86 -15.70
CA HIS A 253 0.46 11.04 -14.91
C HIS A 253 0.92 12.50 -14.82
N ASP A 254 0.87 13.22 -15.93
CA ASP A 254 1.55 14.51 -16.09
C ASP A 254 0.56 15.68 -15.90
N GLY A 255 -0.12 15.71 -14.75
CA GLY A 255 -1.02 16.83 -14.39
C GLY A 255 -1.84 16.66 -13.11
N LEU A 256 -2.61 17.71 -12.80
CA LEU A 256 -3.42 17.84 -11.59
C LEU A 256 -4.54 16.79 -11.45
N GLY A 257 -4.82 16.03 -12.51
CA GLY A 257 -5.78 14.92 -12.50
C GLY A 257 -5.24 13.62 -11.89
N PHE A 258 -3.93 13.51 -11.66
CA PHE A 258 -3.26 12.27 -11.26
C PHE A 258 -3.94 11.56 -10.09
N VAL A 259 -4.10 12.27 -8.96
CA VAL A 259 -4.65 11.71 -7.73
C VAL A 259 -6.09 11.23 -7.95
N THR A 260 -6.93 12.08 -8.52
CA THR A 260 -8.36 11.79 -8.73
C THR A 260 -8.55 10.60 -9.65
N GLN A 261 -7.75 10.49 -10.71
CA GLN A 261 -7.87 9.40 -11.67
C GLN A 261 -7.42 8.06 -11.08
N HIS A 262 -6.30 8.03 -10.35
CA HIS A 262 -5.86 6.81 -9.67
C HIS A 262 -6.87 6.36 -8.61
N VAL A 263 -7.39 7.28 -7.79
CA VAL A 263 -8.46 6.96 -6.83
C VAL A 263 -9.69 6.39 -7.53
N THR A 264 -10.08 6.94 -8.67
CA THR A 264 -11.25 6.49 -9.43
C THR A 264 -11.04 5.08 -10.01
N ILE A 265 -9.88 4.82 -10.62
CA ILE A 265 -9.56 3.50 -11.18
C ILE A 265 -9.46 2.45 -10.06
N THR A 266 -8.81 2.78 -8.94
CA THR A 266 -8.74 1.90 -7.77
C THR A 266 -10.12 1.61 -7.18
N ASP A 267 -11.02 2.60 -7.07
CA ASP A 267 -12.39 2.35 -6.59
C ASP A 267 -13.18 1.46 -7.56
N ALA A 268 -13.03 1.65 -8.87
CA ALA A 268 -13.65 0.80 -9.86
C ALA A 268 -13.11 -0.64 -9.81
N PHE A 269 -11.79 -0.81 -9.61
CA PHE A 269 -11.18 -2.13 -9.41
C PHE A 269 -11.70 -2.79 -8.14
N GLU A 270 -11.77 -2.05 -7.03
CA GLU A 270 -12.29 -2.55 -5.75
C GLU A 270 -13.75 -3.01 -5.85
N ARG A 271 -14.59 -2.32 -6.66
CA ARG A 271 -15.97 -2.77 -6.94
C ARG A 271 -16.01 -4.08 -7.71
N SER A 272 -15.06 -4.31 -8.63
CA SER A 272 -14.94 -5.60 -9.31
C SER A 272 -14.55 -6.70 -8.32
N LEU A 273 -13.56 -6.45 -7.46
CA LEU A 273 -13.17 -7.39 -6.40
C LEU A 273 -14.33 -7.74 -5.47
N ARG A 274 -15.12 -6.73 -5.07
CA ARG A 274 -16.31 -6.94 -4.21
C ARG A 274 -17.45 -7.67 -4.89
N SER A 275 -17.47 -7.71 -6.21
CA SER A 275 -18.41 -8.57 -6.94
C SER A 275 -18.02 -10.05 -6.77
N VAL A 276 -16.72 -10.34 -6.62
CA VAL A 276 -16.17 -11.68 -6.36
C VAL A 276 -16.28 -12.07 -4.88
N ASP A 277 -15.78 -11.22 -3.98
CA ASP A 277 -15.86 -11.38 -2.53
C ASP A 277 -16.27 -10.05 -1.89
N PRO A 278 -17.51 -9.91 -1.39
CA PRO A 278 -18.03 -8.65 -0.89
C PRO A 278 -17.36 -8.20 0.42
N SER A 279 -16.58 -9.05 1.10
CA SER A 279 -15.79 -8.69 2.29
C SER A 279 -14.46 -8.00 1.96
N VAL A 280 -13.99 -8.10 0.71
CA VAL A 280 -12.67 -7.61 0.31
C VAL A 280 -12.64 -6.09 0.21
N SER A 281 -11.56 -5.54 0.73
CA SER A 281 -11.12 -4.16 0.50
C SER A 281 -9.70 -4.18 -0.06
N ILE A 282 -9.35 -3.24 -0.93
CA ILE A 282 -7.97 -3.12 -1.43
C ILE A 282 -7.04 -2.75 -0.26
N PRO A 283 -6.02 -3.56 0.08
CA PRO A 283 -5.03 -3.17 1.07
C PRO A 283 -4.10 -2.09 0.51
N TYR A 284 -3.31 -1.46 1.37
CA TYR A 284 -2.20 -0.62 0.93
C TYR A 284 -0.87 -1.25 1.33
N TRP A 285 0.18 -0.91 0.62
CA TRP A 285 1.56 -1.24 0.97
C TRP A 285 2.29 0.01 1.48
N SER A 286 2.78 -0.05 2.73
CA SER A 286 3.54 1.04 3.34
C SER A 286 5.03 1.00 2.97
N TYR A 287 5.46 1.82 2.00
CA TYR A 287 6.87 1.90 1.59
C TYR A 287 7.80 2.43 2.69
N THR A 288 7.27 3.22 3.63
CA THR A 288 8.03 3.76 4.76
C THR A 288 8.38 2.68 5.79
N GLU A 289 7.51 1.66 5.96
CA GLU A 289 7.81 0.47 6.76
C GLU A 289 9.00 -0.30 6.14
N ASP A 290 9.00 -0.46 4.81
CA ASP A 290 10.08 -1.12 4.08
C ASP A 290 11.40 -0.37 4.18
N SER A 291 11.36 0.97 4.06
CA SER A 291 12.53 1.80 4.28
C SER A 291 13.11 1.61 5.68
N SER A 292 12.25 1.58 6.71
CA SER A 292 12.68 1.33 8.10
C SER A 292 13.29 -0.07 8.26
N MET A 293 12.66 -1.10 7.69
CA MET A 293 13.15 -2.48 7.74
C MET A 293 14.52 -2.60 7.05
N VAL A 294 14.65 -2.10 5.82
CA VAL A 294 15.90 -2.18 5.06
C VAL A 294 17.01 -1.37 5.72
N THR A 295 16.69 -0.22 6.32
CA THR A 295 17.65 0.57 7.11
C THR A 295 18.20 -0.23 8.29
N LYS A 296 17.33 -0.90 9.06
CA LYS A 296 17.74 -1.80 10.15
C LYS A 296 18.56 -2.99 9.65
N MET A 297 18.34 -3.41 8.41
CA MET A 297 19.13 -4.45 7.77
C MET A 297 20.43 -3.92 7.15
N GLY A 298 20.78 -2.64 7.27
CA GLY A 298 22.04 -2.07 6.74
C GLY A 298 21.94 -1.43 5.36
N SER A 299 20.77 -0.89 5.01
CA SER A 299 20.55 0.08 3.91
C SER A 299 21.01 -0.38 2.52
N GLN A 300 20.77 -1.65 2.17
CA GLN A 300 21.07 -2.18 0.84
C GLN A 300 19.79 -2.40 0.05
N VAL A 301 19.66 -1.79 -1.14
CA VAL A 301 18.49 -1.91 -2.02
C VAL A 301 18.07 -3.34 -2.31
N LYS A 302 19.02 -4.27 -2.50
CA LYS A 302 18.73 -5.70 -2.72
C LYS A 302 17.90 -6.33 -1.59
N LYS A 303 17.90 -5.73 -0.39
CA LYS A 303 17.14 -6.22 0.76
C LYS A 303 15.66 -5.86 0.67
N LEU A 304 15.26 -4.88 -0.15
CA LEU A 304 13.85 -4.64 -0.48
C LEU A 304 13.23 -5.90 -1.09
N TRP A 305 13.95 -6.56 -2.00
CA TRP A 305 13.52 -7.81 -2.64
C TRP A 305 13.52 -9.03 -1.72
N ASN A 306 14.12 -8.95 -0.53
CA ASN A 306 14.10 -10.02 0.46
C ASN A 306 12.95 -9.89 1.47
N LEU A 307 12.14 -8.83 1.36
CA LEU A 307 10.99 -8.61 2.25
C LEU A 307 9.88 -9.63 1.98
N GLU A 308 9.06 -9.87 2.99
CA GLU A 308 7.97 -10.87 2.96
C GLU A 308 6.96 -10.66 1.82
N ILE A 309 6.75 -9.41 1.39
CA ILE A 309 5.86 -9.08 0.28
C ILE A 309 6.23 -9.74 -1.05
N TRP A 310 7.51 -10.07 -1.23
CA TRP A 310 8.00 -10.72 -2.45
C TRP A 310 8.02 -12.24 -2.37
N GLN A 311 7.52 -12.83 -1.28
CA GLN A 311 7.33 -14.28 -1.23
C GLN A 311 6.30 -14.72 -2.27
N SER A 312 6.41 -15.97 -2.74
CA SER A 312 5.53 -16.54 -3.78
C SER A 312 4.05 -16.55 -3.40
N GLY A 313 3.72 -16.59 -2.10
CA GLY A 313 2.33 -16.47 -1.63
C GLY A 313 1.75 -15.05 -1.71
N TRP A 314 2.59 -14.03 -1.87
CA TRP A 314 2.20 -12.62 -1.96
C TRP A 314 2.49 -12.11 -3.36
N PHE A 315 3.32 -11.09 -3.58
CA PHE A 315 3.56 -10.57 -4.94
C PHE A 315 4.51 -11.44 -5.77
N GLY A 316 5.36 -12.27 -5.16
CA GLY A 316 6.39 -13.06 -5.85
C GLY A 316 7.66 -12.27 -6.20
N ASN A 317 8.78 -12.96 -6.40
CA ASN A 317 10.11 -12.37 -6.61
C ASN A 317 10.67 -12.77 -7.99
N THR A 318 11.44 -11.88 -8.62
CA THR A 318 12.07 -12.09 -9.93
C THR A 318 13.59 -11.95 -9.90
N THR A 319 14.21 -11.83 -8.71
CA THR A 319 15.66 -11.55 -8.57
C THR A 319 16.55 -12.62 -9.21
N ASN A 320 16.10 -13.87 -9.21
CA ASN A 320 16.80 -14.99 -9.83
C ASN A 320 16.11 -15.49 -11.12
N SER A 321 15.06 -14.80 -11.58
CA SER A 321 14.33 -15.15 -12.80
C SER A 321 15.16 -14.75 -14.00
N LYS A 322 15.41 -15.71 -14.90
CA LYS A 322 16.06 -15.43 -16.18
C LYS A 322 15.20 -14.56 -17.08
N TYR A 323 13.87 -14.66 -16.92
CA TYR A 323 12.90 -13.98 -17.77
C TYR A 323 12.33 -12.72 -17.13
N HIS A 324 12.87 -12.30 -15.98
CA HIS A 324 12.34 -11.20 -15.17
C HIS A 324 10.86 -11.34 -14.78
N THR A 325 10.25 -12.52 -14.96
CA THR A 325 8.86 -12.83 -14.57
C THR A 325 8.82 -13.52 -13.22
N VAL A 326 7.69 -13.39 -12.51
CA VAL A 326 7.40 -14.25 -11.36
C VAL A 326 7.22 -15.69 -11.87
N GLU A 327 7.95 -16.64 -11.28
CA GLU A 327 7.96 -18.05 -11.72
C GLU A 327 7.24 -19.01 -10.75
N GLU A 328 6.88 -18.52 -9.56
CA GLU A 328 6.25 -19.32 -8.50
C GLU A 328 5.05 -18.59 -7.87
N GLY A 329 4.10 -19.37 -7.35
CA GLY A 329 2.93 -18.85 -6.63
C GLY A 329 1.79 -18.43 -7.54
N ARG A 330 0.86 -17.63 -6.99
CA ARG A 330 -0.42 -17.28 -7.63
C ARG A 330 -0.25 -16.46 -8.93
N TRP A 331 0.87 -15.76 -9.06
CA TRP A 331 1.16 -14.87 -10.19
C TRP A 331 2.23 -15.42 -11.13
N ALA A 332 2.57 -16.71 -11.00
CA ALA A 332 3.56 -17.34 -11.85
C ALA A 332 3.17 -17.23 -13.32
N TYR A 333 4.07 -16.67 -14.14
CA TYR A 333 3.88 -16.47 -15.58
C TYR A 333 2.59 -15.70 -15.92
N GLN A 334 2.25 -14.70 -15.11
CA GLN A 334 1.14 -13.81 -15.41
C GLN A 334 1.33 -13.19 -16.81
N ARG A 335 0.35 -13.39 -17.69
CA ARG A 335 0.41 -12.96 -19.08
C ARG A 335 0.04 -11.50 -19.23
N VAL A 336 0.68 -10.84 -20.18
CA VAL A 336 0.20 -9.57 -20.73
C VAL A 336 -0.68 -9.88 -21.93
N THR A 337 -1.91 -9.36 -21.93
CA THR A 337 -2.85 -9.61 -23.01
C THR A 337 -2.35 -9.02 -24.32
N LYS A 338 -2.51 -9.79 -25.39
CA LYS A 338 -2.27 -9.35 -26.76
C LYS A 338 -3.60 -8.93 -27.39
N ASP A 339 -3.72 -7.64 -27.69
CA ASP A 339 -4.90 -7.04 -28.32
C ASP A 339 -4.44 -5.91 -29.25
N SER A 340 -4.12 -6.28 -30.49
CA SER A 340 -3.73 -5.33 -31.54
C SER A 340 -4.90 -4.50 -32.08
N THR A 341 -6.10 -4.66 -31.53
CA THR A 341 -7.26 -3.82 -31.88
C THR A 341 -7.48 -2.69 -30.87
N ASN A 342 -6.81 -2.75 -29.71
CA ASN A 342 -6.83 -1.66 -28.74
C ASN A 342 -6.14 -0.42 -29.32
N GLU A 343 -6.59 0.77 -28.93
CA GLU A 343 -6.05 2.04 -29.44
C GLU A 343 -4.55 2.21 -29.15
N VAL A 344 -4.11 1.73 -27.99
CA VAL A 344 -2.72 1.81 -27.56
C VAL A 344 -2.20 0.40 -27.29
N HIS A 345 -1.15 0.01 -27.98
CA HIS A 345 -0.42 -1.23 -27.77
C HIS A 345 1.03 -1.05 -28.19
N ASN A 346 1.92 -1.97 -27.79
CA ASN A 346 3.27 -1.98 -28.32
C ASN A 346 3.34 -2.63 -29.71
N PRO A 347 4.48 -2.60 -30.42
CA PRO A 347 4.57 -3.09 -31.80
C PRO A 347 4.26 -4.59 -31.95
N TYR A 348 4.40 -5.37 -30.87
CA TYR A 348 4.07 -6.80 -30.86
C TYR A 348 2.59 -7.08 -30.58
N GLY A 349 1.79 -6.04 -30.33
CA GLY A 349 0.36 -6.08 -30.07
C GLY A 349 -0.01 -6.32 -28.60
N PHE A 350 0.94 -6.27 -27.67
CA PHE A 350 0.64 -6.38 -26.24
C PHE A 350 0.07 -5.09 -25.69
N LEU A 351 -0.80 -5.19 -24.67
CA LEU A 351 -1.32 -4.07 -23.88
C LEU A 351 -0.20 -3.43 -23.04
N ARG A 352 0.73 -2.79 -23.74
CA ARG A 352 1.91 -2.07 -23.24
C ARG A 352 1.98 -0.73 -23.95
N SER A 353 2.69 0.21 -23.35
CA SER A 353 2.92 1.50 -23.99
C SER A 353 3.66 1.35 -25.34
N PRO A 354 3.46 2.26 -26.29
CA PRO A 354 4.15 2.22 -27.58
C PRO A 354 5.66 2.47 -27.48
N TRP A 355 6.18 2.93 -26.33
CA TRP A 355 7.62 3.02 -26.06
C TRP A 355 8.17 1.80 -25.30
N ASN A 356 7.31 0.87 -24.86
CA ASN A 356 7.74 -0.38 -24.24
C ASN A 356 7.88 -1.47 -25.31
N MET A 357 9.11 -1.66 -25.81
CA MET A 357 9.41 -2.61 -26.88
C MET A 357 9.49 -4.06 -26.42
N ASN A 358 9.18 -4.37 -25.16
CA ASN A 358 9.25 -5.72 -24.63
C ASN A 358 8.34 -6.69 -25.40
N LYS A 359 8.91 -7.74 -25.98
CA LYS A 359 8.18 -8.80 -26.70
C LYS A 359 7.73 -9.97 -25.84
N ASP A 360 8.21 -10.07 -24.60
CA ASP A 360 7.93 -11.22 -23.75
C ASP A 360 6.45 -11.25 -23.37
N PRO A 361 5.78 -12.43 -23.36
CA PRO A 361 4.34 -12.50 -23.15
C PRO A 361 3.92 -12.41 -21.68
N PHE A 362 4.87 -12.19 -20.77
CA PHE A 362 4.66 -12.20 -19.32
C PHE A 362 5.01 -10.86 -18.69
N VAL A 363 4.43 -10.60 -17.52
CA VAL A 363 4.76 -9.46 -16.67
C VAL A 363 6.21 -9.59 -16.21
N ALA A 364 7.03 -8.59 -16.54
CA ALA A 364 8.42 -8.43 -16.17
C ALA A 364 8.58 -7.40 -15.03
N ARG A 365 9.32 -7.81 -14.00
CA ARG A 365 9.86 -6.95 -12.94
C ARG A 365 11.37 -6.97 -13.02
N VAL A 366 11.96 -5.83 -13.32
CA VAL A 366 13.40 -5.69 -13.53
C VAL A 366 13.98 -4.84 -12.41
N HIS A 367 14.82 -5.44 -11.58
CA HIS A 367 15.35 -4.79 -10.36
C HIS A 367 16.49 -3.80 -10.63
N LYS A 368 16.74 -3.49 -11.91
CA LYS A 368 17.86 -2.70 -12.41
C LYS A 368 17.45 -1.93 -13.66
N MET A 369 18.15 -0.84 -13.91
CA MET A 369 18.15 -0.11 -15.17
C MET A 369 19.38 -0.61 -15.92
N GLU A 370 19.32 -1.77 -16.56
CA GLU A 370 20.45 -2.45 -17.21
C GLU A 370 21.83 -2.29 -16.52
N GLY A 371 22.12 -3.05 -15.47
CA GLY A 371 23.43 -2.99 -14.81
C GLY A 371 23.59 -1.81 -13.83
N VAL A 372 22.80 -0.74 -13.95
CA VAL A 372 22.66 0.28 -12.89
C VAL A 372 21.63 -0.20 -11.87
N THR A 373 22.04 -0.21 -10.59
CA THR A 373 21.18 -0.65 -9.50
C THR A 373 20.41 0.55 -8.94
N TYR A 374 19.13 0.34 -8.65
CA TYR A 374 18.30 1.35 -8.00
C TYR A 374 18.91 1.86 -6.68
N SER A 375 18.91 3.18 -6.47
CA SER A 375 19.44 3.81 -5.27
C SER A 375 18.37 3.83 -4.18
N LEU A 376 18.72 3.31 -3.01
CA LEU A 376 17.83 3.37 -1.85
C LEU A 376 17.51 4.82 -1.44
N SER A 377 18.36 5.79 -1.77
CA SER A 377 18.07 7.22 -1.53
C SER A 377 16.85 7.71 -2.32
N ASN A 378 16.45 7.01 -3.39
CA ASN A 378 15.26 7.35 -4.16
C ASN A 378 14.00 6.70 -3.58
N TRP A 379 14.12 5.60 -2.82
CA TRP A 379 13.00 4.90 -2.19
C TRP A 379 12.21 5.80 -1.23
N PRO A 380 10.88 5.73 -1.17
CA PRO A 380 10.09 6.53 -0.22
C PRO A 380 10.43 6.15 1.23
N ASP A 381 10.72 7.15 2.05
CA ASP A 381 11.01 7.01 3.47
C ASP A 381 10.12 7.94 4.30
N CYS A 382 10.30 7.91 5.63
CA CYS A 382 9.49 8.74 6.53
C CYS A 382 9.70 10.24 6.31
N ASP A 383 10.90 10.68 5.92
CA ASP A 383 11.19 12.09 5.69
C ASP A 383 10.43 12.57 4.45
N LYS A 384 10.53 11.86 3.33
CA LYS A 384 9.75 12.18 2.12
C LYS A 384 8.25 12.17 2.37
N PHE A 385 7.76 11.22 3.17
CA PHE A 385 6.35 11.17 3.52
C PHE A 385 5.94 12.36 4.40
N TYR A 386 6.78 12.77 5.35
CA TYR A 386 6.55 13.96 6.18
C TYR A 386 6.48 15.22 5.31
N LEU A 387 7.50 15.44 4.47
CA LEU A 387 7.55 16.58 3.55
C LEU A 387 6.29 16.62 2.68
N GLN A 388 5.88 15.47 2.13
CA GLN A 388 4.67 15.35 1.31
C GLN A 388 3.37 15.76 2.04
N ASN A 389 3.28 15.58 3.36
CA ASN A 389 2.05 15.87 4.10
C ASN A 389 2.04 17.27 4.75
N TYR A 390 3.20 17.85 5.03
CA TYR A 390 3.29 19.04 5.87
C TYR A 390 4.00 20.24 5.24
N ASP A 391 4.81 20.05 4.19
CA ASP A 391 5.61 21.15 3.62
C ASP A 391 4.91 21.87 2.46
N TYR A 392 3.80 21.33 1.96
CA TYR A 392 3.04 21.93 0.88
C TYR A 392 1.88 22.78 1.43
N THR A 393 1.85 24.06 1.06
CA THR A 393 0.79 25.02 1.46
C THR A 393 -0.29 25.22 0.40
N SER A 394 -0.10 24.66 -0.80
CA SER A 394 -1.06 24.70 -1.90
C SER A 394 -1.39 23.29 -2.37
N TRP A 395 -2.65 23.07 -2.77
CA TRP A 395 -3.05 21.81 -3.39
C TRP A 395 -2.30 21.55 -4.71
N TYR A 396 -2.01 22.61 -5.47
CA TYR A 396 -1.32 22.52 -6.76
C TYR A 396 0.07 21.90 -6.60
N ASP A 397 0.90 22.45 -5.70
CA ASP A 397 2.26 21.96 -5.49
C ASP A 397 2.25 20.55 -4.89
N TRP A 398 1.33 20.29 -3.96
CA TRP A 398 1.15 18.97 -3.35
C TRP A 398 0.79 17.90 -4.39
N ALA A 399 -0.17 18.20 -5.28
CA ALA A 399 -0.65 17.28 -6.30
C ALA A 399 0.40 16.96 -7.37
N TRP A 400 1.30 17.90 -7.67
CA TRP A 400 2.47 17.64 -8.50
C TRP A 400 3.53 16.81 -7.78
N ALA A 401 3.77 17.06 -6.49
CA ALA A 401 4.79 16.33 -5.75
C ALA A 401 4.45 14.85 -5.51
N ILE A 402 3.17 14.56 -5.22
CA ILE A 402 2.70 13.20 -4.87
C ILE A 402 2.84 12.20 -6.03
N SER A 403 2.80 12.65 -7.29
CA SER A 403 2.95 11.76 -8.45
C SER A 403 4.37 11.27 -8.68
N TYR A 404 5.39 12.01 -8.21
CA TYR A 404 6.79 11.69 -8.48
C TYR A 404 7.48 10.98 -7.30
N ALA A 405 7.85 11.72 -6.25
CA ALA A 405 8.80 11.22 -5.26
C ALA A 405 8.30 10.00 -4.46
N PRO A 406 7.04 9.95 -3.98
CA PRO A 406 6.56 8.77 -3.24
C PRO A 406 5.96 7.67 -4.12
N HIS A 407 5.57 7.98 -5.36
CA HIS A 407 4.87 7.06 -6.25
C HIS A 407 5.79 6.55 -7.38
N GLY A 408 6.25 7.43 -8.27
CA GLY A 408 7.05 7.04 -9.45
C GLY A 408 8.37 6.33 -9.12
N THR A 409 8.93 6.56 -7.94
CA THR A 409 10.14 5.87 -7.46
C THR A 409 9.90 4.38 -7.20
N VAL A 410 8.69 3.99 -6.78
CA VAL A 410 8.31 2.59 -6.56
C VAL A 410 8.17 1.87 -7.89
N HIS A 411 7.50 2.49 -8.85
CA HIS A 411 7.41 2.03 -10.24
C HIS A 411 8.81 1.76 -10.81
N THR A 412 9.72 2.70 -10.57
CA THR A 412 11.12 2.63 -11.03
C THR A 412 11.90 1.49 -10.39
N MET A 413 11.70 1.25 -9.09
CA MET A 413 12.36 0.16 -8.36
C MET A 413 11.91 -1.21 -8.85
N ILE A 414 10.61 -1.39 -9.12
CA ILE A 414 10.02 -2.69 -9.51
C ILE A 414 10.20 -2.97 -11.00
N GLY A 415 9.93 -1.96 -11.84
CA GLY A 415 9.81 -2.13 -13.28
C GLY A 415 11.17 -2.25 -13.96
N GLY A 416 12.09 -1.31 -13.69
CA GLY A 416 13.38 -1.22 -14.37
C GLY A 416 13.31 -1.42 -15.88
N TYR A 417 14.45 -1.72 -16.50
CA TYR A 417 14.48 -2.12 -17.91
C TYR A 417 15.67 -2.99 -18.22
N TYR A 418 15.53 -3.76 -19.30
CA TYR A 418 16.51 -4.72 -19.78
C TYR A 418 16.53 -4.71 -21.32
N HIS A 419 17.35 -5.59 -21.90
CA HIS A 419 17.57 -5.68 -23.35
C HIS A 419 18.09 -4.37 -23.95
N SER A 420 19.01 -3.67 -23.27
CA SER A 420 19.73 -2.52 -23.84
C SER A 420 21.14 -2.86 -24.30
N GLY A 421 21.51 -4.14 -24.22
CA GLY A 421 22.77 -4.67 -24.70
C GLY A 421 23.93 -4.20 -23.82
N ASN A 422 24.93 -3.58 -24.44
CA ASN A 422 26.07 -2.99 -23.74
C ASN A 422 26.01 -1.45 -23.75
N LEU A 423 24.80 -0.87 -23.65
CA LEU A 423 24.54 0.57 -23.67
C LEU A 423 25.55 1.35 -22.82
N PHE A 424 25.71 0.99 -21.54
CA PHE A 424 26.55 1.76 -20.62
C PHE A 424 28.06 1.56 -20.83
N GLU A 425 28.48 0.39 -21.30
CA GLU A 425 29.87 0.19 -21.74
C GLU A 425 30.17 1.08 -22.96
N ARG A 426 29.24 1.19 -23.90
CA ARG A 426 29.40 2.08 -25.07
C ARG A 426 29.37 3.55 -24.69
N LEU A 427 28.68 3.91 -23.61
CA LEU A 427 28.58 5.29 -23.11
C LEU A 427 29.73 5.68 -22.17
N SER A 428 30.55 4.75 -21.66
CA SER A 428 31.62 5.07 -20.70
C SER A 428 32.74 5.95 -21.28
N ASP A 429 32.89 5.96 -22.61
CA ASP A 429 33.83 6.85 -23.30
C ASP A 429 33.29 8.29 -23.46
N ILE A 430 32.02 8.52 -23.12
CA ILE A 430 31.29 9.78 -23.34
C ILE A 430 30.78 10.37 -22.01
N LEU A 431 30.34 9.51 -21.10
CA LEU A 431 29.76 9.88 -19.82
C LEU A 431 30.58 9.26 -18.68
N SER A 432 30.78 10.02 -17.60
CA SER A 432 31.31 9.46 -16.35
C SER A 432 30.32 8.48 -15.71
N ASP A 433 30.80 7.61 -14.82
CA ASP A 433 29.95 6.65 -14.10
C ASP A 433 28.75 7.32 -13.41
N SER A 434 28.95 8.48 -12.79
CA SER A 434 27.87 9.25 -12.14
C SER A 434 26.81 9.73 -13.13
N TYR A 435 27.22 10.08 -14.35
CA TYR A 435 26.32 10.51 -15.41
C TYR A 435 25.64 9.35 -16.11
N ILE A 436 26.29 8.18 -16.22
CA ILE A 436 25.65 6.94 -16.64
C ILE A 436 24.51 6.59 -15.68
N GLU A 437 24.74 6.68 -14.37
CA GLU A 437 23.70 6.42 -13.37
C GLU A 437 22.52 7.40 -13.54
N SER A 438 22.78 8.71 -13.65
CA SER A 438 21.75 9.72 -13.88
C SER A 438 20.97 9.52 -15.20
N PHE A 439 21.68 9.14 -16.27
CA PHE A 439 21.09 8.80 -17.55
C PHE A 439 20.20 7.56 -17.45
N ALA A 440 20.62 6.54 -16.70
CA ALA A 440 19.86 5.31 -16.51
C ALA A 440 18.46 5.59 -15.89
N TYR A 441 18.38 6.47 -14.89
CA TYR A 441 17.09 6.87 -14.29
C TYR A 441 16.23 7.74 -15.20
N SER A 442 16.84 8.54 -16.08
CA SER A 442 16.11 9.43 -16.99
C SER A 442 15.68 8.77 -18.30
N THR A 443 16.26 7.60 -18.63
CA THR A 443 16.04 6.87 -19.89
C THR A 443 14.56 6.67 -20.22
N LEU A 444 13.75 6.21 -19.26
CA LEU A 444 12.31 6.00 -19.49
C LEU A 444 11.61 7.30 -19.86
N THR A 445 11.87 8.37 -19.12
CA THR A 445 11.27 9.69 -19.38
C THR A 445 11.70 10.21 -20.74
N ILE A 446 12.93 9.96 -21.16
CA ILE A 446 13.44 10.35 -22.47
C ILE A 446 12.70 9.58 -23.57
N ILE A 447 12.65 8.24 -23.54
CA ILE A 447 11.95 7.47 -24.59
C ILE A 447 10.46 7.82 -24.64
N LYS A 448 9.81 7.96 -23.48
CA LYS A 448 8.40 8.37 -23.38
C LYS A 448 8.17 9.73 -24.04
N ASN A 449 9.02 10.71 -23.76
CA ASN A 449 8.87 12.05 -24.31
C ASN A 449 9.23 12.10 -25.80
N LEU A 450 10.22 11.32 -26.27
CA LEU A 450 10.50 11.23 -27.71
C LEU A 450 9.31 10.67 -28.48
N TYR A 451 8.63 9.66 -27.94
CA TYR A 451 7.42 9.13 -28.54
C TYR A 451 6.32 10.20 -28.68
N ARG A 452 6.23 11.14 -27.75
CA ARG A 452 5.17 12.17 -27.72
C ARG A 452 5.51 13.42 -28.53
N ASP A 453 6.71 13.94 -28.30
CA ASP A 453 7.10 15.27 -28.74
C ASP A 453 7.68 15.26 -30.16
N MET A 454 8.18 14.11 -30.63
CA MET A 454 8.79 13.99 -31.95
C MET A 454 7.78 13.46 -32.97
N ASP A 455 7.80 14.05 -34.17
CA ASP A 455 7.07 13.49 -35.31
C ASP A 455 7.73 12.16 -35.74
N ASP A 456 6.97 11.30 -36.40
CA ASP A 456 7.44 9.98 -36.88
C ASP A 456 8.55 10.13 -37.94
N THR A 457 8.76 11.34 -38.46
CA THR A 457 9.86 11.72 -39.35
C THR A 457 11.19 11.93 -38.63
N ASP A 458 11.18 12.14 -37.31
CA ASP A 458 12.35 12.48 -36.50
C ASP A 458 12.73 11.37 -35.52
N VAL A 459 11.76 10.63 -35.01
CA VAL A 459 11.97 9.40 -34.22
C VAL A 459 10.88 8.39 -34.56
N ALA A 460 11.25 7.28 -35.18
CA ALA A 460 10.30 6.26 -35.61
C ALA A 460 10.15 5.17 -34.54
N TYR A 461 8.93 5.05 -34.00
CA TYR A 461 8.50 3.88 -33.23
C TYR A 461 7.84 2.87 -34.17
N PRO A 462 8.30 1.61 -34.24
CA PRO A 462 7.67 0.60 -35.07
C PRO A 462 6.18 0.47 -34.74
N GLN A 463 5.32 0.41 -35.75
CA GLN A 463 3.88 0.19 -35.53
C GLN A 463 3.53 -1.30 -35.43
N TYR A 464 4.40 -2.16 -35.96
CA TYR A 464 4.20 -3.59 -35.99
C TYR A 464 5.55 -4.33 -36.00
N CYS A 465 5.64 -5.38 -35.20
CA CYS A 465 6.69 -6.38 -35.25
C CYS A 465 6.05 -7.77 -35.13
N SER A 466 6.54 -8.72 -35.93
CA SER A 466 6.09 -10.11 -35.86
C SER A 466 6.64 -10.77 -34.59
N SER A 467 6.01 -11.85 -34.12
CA SER A 467 6.44 -12.53 -32.88
C SER A 467 7.85 -13.14 -32.96
N ASP A 468 8.34 -13.40 -34.17
CA ASP A 468 9.68 -13.91 -34.46
C ASP A 468 10.71 -12.81 -34.71
N THR A 469 10.30 -11.53 -34.76
CA THR A 469 11.25 -10.41 -34.83
C THR A 469 12.15 -10.40 -33.58
N PRO A 470 13.48 -10.37 -33.74
CA PRO A 470 14.40 -10.24 -32.61
C PRO A 470 14.17 -8.96 -31.81
N GLN A 471 14.46 -8.98 -30.50
CA GLN A 471 14.19 -7.82 -29.64
C GLN A 471 15.07 -6.62 -30.03
N GLU A 472 16.27 -6.93 -30.51
CA GLU A 472 17.27 -6.03 -31.04
C GLU A 472 16.92 -5.41 -32.39
N ASP A 473 15.91 -5.93 -33.09
CA ASP A 473 15.49 -5.43 -34.40
C ASP A 473 14.19 -4.60 -34.33
N CYS A 474 13.43 -4.71 -33.23
CA CYS A 474 12.18 -3.99 -33.00
C CYS A 474 12.35 -2.99 -31.86
N HIS A 475 12.87 -1.81 -32.19
CA HIS A 475 13.02 -0.70 -31.25
C HIS A 475 12.86 0.65 -31.94
N MET A 476 12.84 1.72 -31.13
CA MET A 476 12.87 3.09 -31.61
C MET A 476 14.11 3.34 -32.48
N ILE A 477 13.92 3.93 -33.67
CA ILE A 477 15.03 4.28 -34.58
C ILE A 477 15.01 5.79 -34.83
N CYS A 478 16.16 6.44 -34.68
CA CYS A 478 16.32 7.83 -35.12
C CYS A 478 16.78 7.86 -36.59
N PRO A 479 16.07 8.54 -37.50
CA PRO A 479 16.42 8.60 -38.92
C PRO A 479 17.79 9.25 -39.15
N GLN A 480 18.54 8.74 -40.12
CA GLN A 480 19.88 9.25 -40.48
C GLN A 480 19.89 10.74 -40.88
N GLY A 481 18.76 11.28 -41.35
CA GLY A 481 18.60 12.71 -41.65
C GLY A 481 18.58 13.58 -40.39
N TRP A 482 18.05 13.06 -39.28
CA TRP A 482 17.94 13.75 -38.00
C TRP A 482 19.33 13.98 -37.36
N LEU A 483 20.21 12.97 -37.44
CA LEU A 483 21.61 13.07 -37.01
C LEU A 483 22.44 14.08 -37.83
N LYS A 484 21.98 14.44 -39.04
CA LYS A 484 22.67 15.37 -39.95
C LYS A 484 22.06 16.77 -39.91
N ASN A 485 20.83 16.92 -39.41
CA ASN A 485 20.09 18.18 -39.38
C ASN A 485 20.26 18.86 -38.02
N ALA A 486 20.64 20.14 -38.03
CA ALA A 486 20.84 20.93 -36.81
C ALA A 486 19.55 21.05 -35.99
N SER A 487 18.40 21.21 -36.65
CA SER A 487 17.10 21.39 -35.97
C SER A 487 16.69 20.19 -35.10
N GLY A 488 16.74 18.96 -35.65
CA GLY A 488 16.41 17.76 -34.88
C GLY A 488 17.39 17.47 -33.73
N THR A 489 18.66 17.80 -33.94
CA THR A 489 19.69 17.75 -32.88
C THR A 489 19.37 18.74 -31.76
N ASP A 490 18.92 19.95 -32.10
CA ASP A 490 18.59 21.01 -31.13
C ASP A 490 17.31 20.68 -30.33
N GLU A 491 16.32 20.05 -30.94
CA GLU A 491 15.11 19.57 -30.26
C GLU A 491 15.44 18.50 -29.21
N PHE A 492 16.25 17.49 -29.56
CA PHE A 492 16.71 16.51 -28.58
C PHE A 492 17.49 17.16 -27.44
N LYS A 493 18.40 18.08 -27.75
CA LYS A 493 19.15 18.85 -26.74
C LYS A 493 18.19 19.59 -25.81
N SER A 494 17.16 20.23 -26.37
CA SER A 494 16.15 20.91 -25.56
C SER A 494 15.42 19.93 -24.64
N LEU A 495 15.04 18.75 -25.13
CA LEU A 495 14.38 17.71 -24.33
C LEU A 495 15.23 17.25 -23.15
N ILE A 496 16.53 17.00 -23.39
CA ILE A 496 17.43 16.46 -22.37
C ILE A 496 18.09 17.53 -21.48
N SER A 497 18.02 18.81 -21.85
CA SER A 497 18.70 19.93 -21.18
C SER A 497 18.43 20.06 -19.68
N LYS A 498 17.29 19.53 -19.23
CA LYS A 498 16.90 19.47 -17.82
C LYS A 498 17.68 18.43 -16.99
N TYR A 499 18.50 17.59 -17.63
CA TYR A 499 19.30 16.58 -16.96
C TYR A 499 20.76 16.99 -16.93
N ASP A 500 21.37 16.97 -15.74
CA ASP A 500 22.74 17.43 -15.53
C ASP A 500 23.76 16.73 -16.44
N TRP A 501 23.58 15.42 -16.70
CA TRP A 501 24.47 14.65 -17.58
C TRP A 501 24.50 15.17 -19.02
N SER A 502 23.43 15.81 -19.48
CA SER A 502 23.31 16.27 -20.87
C SER A 502 24.17 17.49 -21.17
N THR A 503 24.34 18.38 -20.19
CA THR A 503 25.04 19.67 -20.37
C THR A 503 26.45 19.46 -20.92
N ASN A 504 27.19 18.52 -20.35
CA ASN A 504 28.58 18.24 -20.74
C ASN A 504 28.75 17.67 -22.14
N ILE A 505 27.77 16.88 -22.62
CA ILE A 505 27.86 16.30 -23.97
C ILE A 505 27.20 17.20 -25.02
N SER A 506 26.24 18.04 -24.62
CA SER A 506 25.45 18.85 -25.55
C SER A 506 26.26 19.95 -26.24
N ASP A 507 27.34 20.43 -25.61
CA ASP A 507 28.23 21.46 -26.15
C ASP A 507 29.31 20.88 -27.08
N ASP A 508 29.66 19.59 -26.93
CA ASP A 508 30.59 18.88 -27.80
C ASP A 508 29.83 18.11 -28.89
N ARG A 509 29.81 18.67 -30.10
CA ARG A 509 29.11 18.08 -31.25
C ARG A 509 29.55 16.64 -31.55
N GLU A 510 30.83 16.31 -31.38
CA GLU A 510 31.33 14.96 -31.68
C GLU A 510 30.81 13.97 -30.64
N GLN A 511 30.93 14.30 -29.35
CA GLN A 511 30.43 13.47 -28.25
C GLN A 511 28.92 13.30 -28.31
N PHE A 512 28.18 14.38 -28.58
CA PHE A 512 26.72 14.31 -28.75
C PHE A 512 26.31 13.40 -29.91
N THR A 513 27.00 13.49 -31.05
CA THR A 513 26.73 12.63 -32.20
C THR A 513 27.01 11.16 -31.89
N LYS A 514 28.09 10.88 -31.15
CA LYS A 514 28.39 9.51 -30.67
C LYS A 514 27.31 9.01 -29.72
N PHE A 515 26.88 9.84 -28.76
CA PHE A 515 25.79 9.52 -27.84
C PHE A 515 24.51 9.16 -28.59
N LEU A 516 24.06 10.00 -29.53
CA LEU A 516 22.86 9.75 -30.31
C LEU A 516 22.97 8.46 -31.13
N ASN A 517 24.11 8.21 -31.79
CA ASN A 517 24.33 6.97 -32.53
C ASN A 517 24.23 5.71 -31.65
N ILE A 518 24.61 5.82 -30.37
CA ILE A 518 24.47 4.72 -29.42
C ILE A 518 23.00 4.57 -29.02
N PHE A 519 22.41 5.65 -28.53
CA PHE A 519 21.04 5.70 -28.01
C PHE A 519 20.00 5.25 -29.05
N CYS A 520 20.12 5.72 -30.28
CA CYS A 520 19.16 5.51 -31.36
C CYS A 520 19.16 4.10 -31.95
N ILE A 521 20.12 3.25 -31.57
CA ILE A 521 20.16 1.84 -31.96
C ILE A 521 20.01 0.91 -30.76
N THR A 522 19.71 1.47 -29.58
CA THR A 522 19.59 0.70 -28.36
C THR A 522 18.13 0.28 -28.16
N PRO A 523 17.85 -1.03 -28.09
CA PRO A 523 16.55 -1.51 -27.64
C PRO A 523 16.32 -1.17 -26.16
N PHE A 524 15.07 -0.86 -25.81
CA PHE A 524 14.68 -0.65 -24.41
C PHE A 524 13.43 -1.48 -24.13
N SER A 525 13.52 -2.39 -23.17
CA SER A 525 12.38 -3.17 -22.67
C SER A 525 12.09 -2.80 -21.21
N PRO A 526 11.32 -1.73 -20.95
CA PRO A 526 10.80 -1.46 -19.62
C PRO A 526 10.01 -2.65 -19.06
N GLY A 527 10.16 -2.93 -17.76
CA GLY A 527 9.20 -3.77 -17.06
C GLY A 527 7.87 -3.06 -16.89
N GLU A 528 6.83 -3.82 -16.56
CA GLU A 528 5.42 -3.38 -16.60
C GLU A 528 5.16 -2.24 -15.63
N GLN A 529 5.82 -2.21 -14.48
CA GLN A 529 5.67 -1.09 -13.55
C GLN A 529 6.23 0.23 -14.10
N LEU A 530 7.04 0.23 -15.17
CA LEU A 530 7.55 1.45 -15.81
C LEU A 530 6.76 1.87 -17.06
N ASP A 531 5.62 1.25 -17.36
CA ASP A 531 4.81 1.62 -18.50
C ASP A 531 3.36 1.98 -18.14
N SER A 532 2.57 2.35 -19.15
CA SER A 532 1.16 2.68 -18.98
C SER A 532 0.25 1.44 -18.93
N GLY A 533 0.78 0.24 -19.15
CA GLY A 533 0.12 -1.04 -18.92
C GLY A 533 0.31 -1.56 -17.49
N SER A 534 0.98 -0.80 -16.61
CA SER A 534 1.33 -1.19 -15.23
C SER A 534 0.21 -1.80 -14.36
N PRO A 535 -1.10 -1.48 -14.52
CA PRO A 535 -2.15 -2.18 -13.75
C PRO A 535 -2.22 -3.69 -14.00
N VAL A 536 -1.52 -4.21 -15.02
CA VAL A 536 -1.40 -5.65 -15.24
C VAL A 536 -0.68 -6.33 -14.07
N ASP A 537 0.27 -5.68 -13.40
CA ASP A 537 1.01 -6.26 -12.28
C ASP A 537 0.21 -6.12 -10.96
N ILE A 538 0.04 -7.21 -10.21
CA ILE A 538 -0.63 -7.21 -8.90
C ILE A 538 -0.07 -6.17 -7.91
N SER A 539 1.23 -5.85 -7.98
CA SER A 539 1.87 -4.88 -7.09
C SER A 539 1.52 -3.42 -7.41
N PHE A 540 0.79 -3.17 -8.50
CA PHE A 540 0.22 -1.85 -8.82
C PHE A 540 -0.94 -1.48 -7.89
N TRP A 541 -1.73 -2.50 -7.49
CA TRP A 541 -2.95 -2.36 -6.70
C TRP A 541 -2.67 -2.47 -5.21
#